data_AF-A0A4V0Y8X7-F1
#
_entry.id   AF-A0A4V0Y8X7-F1
#
_cell.length_a   1.000
_cell.length_b   1.000
_cell.length_c   1.000
_cell.angle_alpha   90.00
_cell.angle_beta   90.00
_cell.angle_gamma   90.00
#
_symmetry.space_group_name_H-M   'P 1'
#
loop_
_entity.id
_entity.type
_entity.pdbx_description
1 polymer ?
#
loop_
_entity_poly.entity_id
_entity_poly.type
_entity_poly.pdbx_seq_one_letter_code
_entity_poly.pdbx_strand_id
1 'polypeptide(L)'
;ILFKIYEIRKTYRFHLGECTRRHPPGKEIYRKGTLSIYETDPADHRIYCQNLCLLAKLFIDHKTVFYDVDPFLFYILCEVDKHGSHVVGYFSKEKVSPDGHNVACILTLPPFQMKGYGKLLIAFSYELSKLEGAVGTPEKPLSDLGLLSYRSYWSWVLLDILRELHGAVTIRQLSQLTSIAKADIVSTLDSMNLIKYWLGQEVICVTPSIVHERILSAQYKRPRLTVDKSEILWHPRPRVMCRRPYQNGHIAQSLVEGEEDDDDDDDEDDEEESRGRTAAGSAATATTTASVSASAEEEDTQTSCTDEAAEQELRDQSSM
;
A
#
# COMPACT_ATOMS: atom_id res chain seq x y z
N ILE A 1 4.01 -16.23 -18.57
CA ILE A 1 5.28 -15.47 -18.49
C ILE A 1 5.18 -14.15 -19.26
N LEU A 2 4.91 -14.12 -20.57
CA LEU A 2 4.87 -12.85 -21.35
C LEU A 2 3.57 -12.02 -21.19
N PHE A 3 2.54 -12.60 -20.55
CA PHE A 3 1.19 -12.05 -20.38
C PHE A 3 0.50 -11.57 -21.66
N LYS A 4 0.96 -11.99 -22.85
CA LYS A 4 0.22 -11.74 -24.09
C LYS A 4 -1.13 -12.45 -24.04
N ILE A 5 -2.21 -11.70 -24.25
CA ILE A 5 -3.58 -12.18 -24.23
C ILE A 5 -3.92 -12.76 -25.60
N TYR A 6 -4.60 -13.91 -25.63
CA TYR A 6 -5.00 -14.62 -26.84
C TYR A 6 -6.48 -14.97 -26.76
N GLU A 7 -7.23 -14.62 -27.80
CA GLU A 7 -8.64 -14.98 -27.93
C GLU A 7 -8.84 -16.44 -28.37
N ILE A 8 -7.88 -16.98 -29.16
CA ILE A 8 -8.02 -18.28 -29.83
C ILE A 8 -6.97 -19.27 -29.30
N ARG A 9 -7.42 -20.47 -28.87
CA ARG A 9 -6.53 -21.53 -28.36
C ARG A 9 -5.41 -21.93 -29.32
N LYS A 10 -5.67 -21.92 -30.64
CA LYS A 10 -4.68 -22.25 -31.67
C LYS A 10 -3.51 -21.25 -31.67
N THR A 11 -3.80 -19.95 -31.60
CA THR A 11 -2.76 -18.91 -31.59
C THR A 11 -1.95 -18.91 -30.29
N TYR A 12 -2.61 -19.22 -29.16
CA TYR A 12 -1.91 -19.47 -27.90
C TYR A 12 -0.94 -20.65 -27.98
N ARG A 13 -1.38 -21.80 -28.51
CA ARG A 13 -0.50 -22.99 -28.67
C ARG A 13 0.68 -22.71 -29.60
N PHE A 14 0.45 -21.98 -30.69
CA PHE A 14 1.52 -21.56 -31.58
C PHE A 14 2.54 -20.69 -30.83
N HIS A 15 2.06 -19.71 -30.05
CA HIS A 15 2.96 -18.89 -29.23
C HIS A 15 3.76 -19.71 -28.21
N LEU A 16 3.18 -20.74 -27.59
CA LEU A 16 3.92 -21.60 -26.66
C LEU A 16 5.10 -22.32 -27.32
N GLY A 17 4.99 -22.66 -28.62
CA GLY A 17 6.08 -23.28 -29.38
C GLY A 17 7.21 -22.31 -29.74
N GLU A 18 6.86 -21.06 -30.09
CA GLU A 18 7.82 -20.06 -30.58
C GLU A 18 8.43 -19.19 -29.46
N CYS A 19 7.70 -19.01 -28.36
CA CYS A 19 8.12 -18.09 -27.31
C CYS A 19 9.36 -18.64 -26.60
N THR A 20 10.44 -17.85 -26.59
CA THR A 20 11.68 -18.19 -25.89
C THR A 20 11.76 -17.62 -24.47
N ARG A 21 10.85 -16.70 -24.08
CA ARG A 21 10.90 -16.09 -22.74
C ARG A 21 10.49 -17.08 -21.65
N ARG A 22 11.30 -17.15 -20.59
CA ARG A 22 11.11 -18.03 -19.44
C ARG A 22 11.13 -17.30 -18.09
N HIS A 23 11.17 -15.97 -18.08
CA HIS A 23 11.04 -15.15 -16.87
C HIS A 23 10.43 -13.78 -17.22
N PRO A 24 9.97 -13.00 -16.22
CA PRO A 24 9.62 -11.59 -16.41
C PRO A 24 10.78 -10.78 -17.03
N PRO A 25 10.49 -9.77 -17.86
CA PRO A 25 11.52 -8.85 -18.32
C PRO A 25 11.99 -7.93 -17.17
N GLY A 26 13.06 -7.18 -17.40
CA GLY A 26 13.69 -6.34 -16.38
C GLY A 26 14.76 -7.07 -15.57
N LYS A 27 15.09 -6.53 -14.40
CA LYS A 27 16.23 -6.98 -13.59
C LYS A 27 15.76 -7.89 -12.46
N GLU A 28 16.39 -9.06 -12.29
CA GLU A 28 16.23 -9.86 -11.07
C GLU A 28 16.95 -9.14 -9.91
N ILE A 29 16.19 -8.70 -8.90
CA ILE A 29 16.70 -7.90 -7.78
C ILE A 29 16.66 -8.65 -6.44
N TYR A 30 16.12 -9.87 -6.43
CA TYR A 30 16.08 -10.73 -5.26
C TYR A 30 15.98 -12.18 -5.69
N ARG A 31 16.77 -13.05 -5.06
CA ARG A 31 16.75 -14.50 -5.27
C ARG A 31 16.99 -15.23 -3.95
N LYS A 32 16.03 -16.04 -3.50
CA LYS A 32 16.21 -16.92 -2.34
C LYS A 32 15.57 -18.28 -2.59
N GLY A 33 16.40 -19.31 -2.72
CA GLY A 33 15.94 -20.66 -3.06
C GLY A 33 15.18 -20.67 -4.39
N THR A 34 13.90 -21.02 -4.35
CA THR A 34 13.01 -21.06 -5.51
C THR A 34 12.21 -19.78 -5.72
N LEU A 35 12.45 -18.70 -4.96
CA LEU A 35 11.73 -17.44 -5.09
C LEU A 35 12.61 -16.37 -5.71
N SER A 36 12.05 -15.64 -6.67
CA SER A 36 12.71 -14.50 -7.32
C SER A 36 11.78 -13.29 -7.42
N ILE A 37 12.32 -12.09 -7.30
CA ILE A 37 11.59 -10.83 -7.60
C ILE A 37 12.32 -10.06 -8.70
N TYR A 38 11.57 -9.69 -9.73
CA TYR A 38 12.04 -8.89 -10.85
C TYR A 38 11.52 -7.46 -10.74
N GLU A 39 12.39 -6.46 -10.91
CA GLU A 39 12.01 -5.06 -11.15
C GLU A 39 11.86 -4.85 -12.66
N THR A 40 10.69 -4.39 -13.09
CA THR A 40 10.38 -4.07 -14.48
C THR A 40 10.00 -2.60 -14.61
N ASP A 41 10.72 -1.86 -15.45
CA ASP A 41 10.39 -0.48 -15.81
C ASP A 41 9.60 -0.45 -17.13
N PRO A 42 8.41 0.19 -17.19
CA PRO A 42 7.64 0.36 -18.41
C PRO A 42 8.37 1.20 -19.48
N ALA A 43 9.38 1.99 -19.11
CA ALA A 43 10.22 2.70 -20.09
C ALA A 43 10.85 1.73 -21.11
N ASP A 44 11.25 0.54 -20.66
CA ASP A 44 11.84 -0.51 -21.49
C ASP A 44 10.83 -1.60 -21.88
N HIS A 45 9.78 -1.77 -21.08
CA HIS A 45 8.90 -2.95 -21.13
C HIS A 45 7.40 -2.61 -21.08
N ARG A 46 7.00 -1.49 -21.70
CA ARG A 46 5.61 -0.94 -21.68
C ARG A 46 4.52 -1.98 -21.89
N ILE A 47 4.59 -2.76 -22.96
CA ILE A 47 3.56 -3.75 -23.32
C ILE A 47 3.41 -4.84 -22.26
N TYR A 48 4.52 -5.26 -21.64
CA TYR A 48 4.48 -6.24 -20.56
C TYR A 48 3.74 -5.68 -19.33
N CYS A 49 4.08 -4.45 -18.94
CA CYS A 49 3.44 -3.78 -17.80
C CYS A 49 1.95 -3.53 -18.04
N GLN A 50 1.56 -3.13 -19.25
CA GLN A 50 0.15 -2.97 -19.64
C GLN A 50 -0.61 -4.30 -19.56
N ASN A 51 -0.04 -5.38 -20.12
CA ASN A 51 -0.64 -6.71 -20.02
C ASN A 51 -0.78 -7.19 -18.57
N LEU A 52 0.22 -6.93 -17.73
CA LEU A 52 0.17 -7.24 -16.30
C LEU A 52 -0.94 -6.43 -15.60
N CYS A 53 -1.10 -5.15 -15.91
CA CYS A 53 -2.18 -4.32 -15.39
C CYS A 53 -3.56 -4.81 -15.83
N LEU A 54 -3.73 -5.21 -17.09
CA LEU A 54 -4.97 -5.79 -17.61
C LEU A 54 -5.32 -7.10 -16.90
N LEU A 55 -4.34 -7.98 -16.70
CA LEU A 55 -4.52 -9.19 -15.89
C LEU A 55 -4.93 -8.85 -14.45
N ALA A 56 -4.27 -7.89 -13.84
CA ALA A 56 -4.53 -7.49 -12.46
C ALA A 56 -5.93 -6.89 -12.27
N LYS A 57 -6.43 -6.13 -13.26
CA LYS A 57 -7.76 -5.52 -13.23
C LYS A 57 -8.89 -6.54 -13.09
N LEU A 58 -8.66 -7.78 -13.52
CA LEU A 58 -9.61 -8.89 -13.33
C LEU A 58 -9.81 -9.28 -11.86
N PHE A 59 -8.87 -8.91 -10.99
CA PHE A 59 -8.83 -9.32 -9.58
C PHE A 59 -8.72 -8.14 -8.60
N ILE A 60 -8.67 -6.90 -9.10
CA ILE A 60 -8.61 -5.67 -8.31
C ILE A 60 -9.72 -4.74 -8.80
N ASP A 61 -10.76 -4.59 -8.00
CA ASP A 61 -11.93 -3.78 -8.36
C ASP A 61 -11.58 -2.31 -8.52
N HIS A 62 -10.83 -1.78 -7.56
CA HIS A 62 -10.46 -0.35 -7.50
C HIS A 62 -9.26 0.04 -8.37
N LYS A 63 -8.74 -0.87 -9.21
CA LYS A 63 -7.64 -0.52 -10.12
C LYS A 63 -8.16 0.33 -11.29
N THR A 64 -7.74 1.58 -11.35
CA THR A 64 -8.19 2.55 -12.37
C THR A 64 -7.16 2.76 -13.49
N VAL A 65 -5.87 2.54 -13.21
CA VAL A 65 -4.78 2.76 -14.18
C VAL A 65 -4.28 1.45 -14.76
N PHE A 66 -4.34 1.31 -16.09
CA PHE A 66 -3.87 0.13 -16.81
C PHE A 66 -3.10 0.39 -18.12
N TYR A 67 -3.28 1.56 -18.75
CA TYR A 67 -2.52 1.94 -19.96
C TYR A 67 -1.41 2.95 -19.70
N ASP A 68 -1.66 3.91 -18.81
CA ASP A 68 -0.67 4.91 -18.39
C ASP A 68 0.24 4.33 -17.31
N VAL A 69 1.14 3.44 -17.74
CA VAL A 69 2.04 2.71 -16.84
C VAL A 69 3.33 3.47 -16.54
N ASP A 70 3.66 4.50 -17.31
CA ASP A 70 4.96 5.20 -17.29
C ASP A 70 5.39 5.72 -15.91
N PRO A 71 4.46 6.20 -15.04
CA PRO A 71 4.80 6.66 -13.69
C PRO A 71 5.22 5.54 -12.72
N PHE A 72 5.04 4.26 -13.07
CA PHE A 72 5.17 3.14 -12.13
C PHE A 72 6.41 2.28 -12.39
N LEU A 73 6.90 1.65 -11.34
CA LEU A 73 7.76 0.45 -11.38
C LEU A 73 6.94 -0.76 -10.95
N PHE A 74 7.28 -1.92 -11.48
CA PHE A 74 6.60 -3.19 -11.19
C PHE A 74 7.59 -4.17 -10.56
N TYR A 75 7.18 -4.82 -9.47
CA TYR A 75 7.96 -5.81 -8.75
C TYR A 75 7.25 -7.16 -8.80
N ILE A 76 7.76 -8.06 -9.63
CA ILE A 76 7.10 -9.32 -10.00
C ILE A 76 7.72 -10.47 -9.22
N LEU A 77 6.94 -11.08 -8.34
CA LEU A 77 7.33 -12.27 -7.60
C LEU A 77 7.06 -13.53 -8.43
N CYS A 78 8.06 -14.41 -8.46
CA CYS A 78 8.01 -15.68 -9.17
C CYS A 78 8.42 -16.86 -8.28
N GLU A 79 7.80 -18.01 -8.53
CA GLU A 79 8.36 -19.33 -8.20
C GLU A 79 9.22 -19.79 -9.38
N VAL A 80 10.41 -20.32 -9.10
CA VAL A 80 11.37 -20.74 -10.13
C VAL A 80 11.59 -22.24 -10.07
N ASP A 81 11.46 -22.86 -11.24
CA ASP A 81 11.74 -24.27 -11.46
C ASP A 81 12.67 -24.48 -12.67
N LYS A 82 12.82 -25.73 -13.11
CA LYS A 82 13.64 -26.10 -14.28
C LYS A 82 13.13 -25.53 -15.61
N HIS A 83 11.89 -25.06 -15.67
CA HIS A 83 11.25 -24.52 -16.86
C HIS A 83 11.32 -22.99 -16.91
N GLY A 84 11.41 -22.31 -15.77
CA GLY A 84 11.59 -20.87 -15.70
C GLY A 84 11.02 -20.24 -14.42
N SER A 85 10.78 -18.93 -14.49
CA SER A 85 10.20 -18.12 -13.42
C SER A 85 8.72 -17.88 -13.69
N HIS A 86 7.88 -18.51 -12.87
CA HIS A 86 6.42 -18.50 -12.95
C HIS A 86 5.87 -17.43 -12.02
N VAL A 87 5.17 -16.44 -12.60
CA VAL A 87 4.62 -15.32 -11.85
C VAL A 87 3.54 -15.81 -10.88
N VAL A 88 3.69 -15.44 -9.60
CA VAL A 88 2.71 -15.73 -8.55
C VAL A 88 1.99 -14.47 -8.05
N GLY A 89 2.62 -13.31 -8.20
CA GLY A 89 2.06 -12.03 -7.76
C GLY A 89 2.98 -10.87 -8.12
N TYR A 90 2.52 -9.65 -7.85
CA TYR A 90 3.31 -8.45 -8.04
C TYR A 90 2.83 -7.32 -7.13
N PHE A 91 3.63 -6.28 -7.00
CA PHE A 91 3.12 -4.95 -6.66
C PHE A 91 3.67 -3.90 -7.63
N SER A 92 2.94 -2.80 -7.81
CA SER A 92 3.42 -1.59 -8.48
C SER A 92 3.71 -0.50 -7.48
N LYS A 93 4.66 0.38 -7.80
CA LYS A 93 5.07 1.53 -6.99
C LYS A 93 5.28 2.73 -7.90
N GLU A 94 4.75 3.89 -7.54
CA GLU A 94 5.06 5.12 -8.27
C GLU A 94 6.56 5.44 -8.16
N LYS A 95 7.17 5.90 -9.26
CA LYS A 95 8.56 6.37 -9.28
C LYS A 95 8.74 7.58 -8.36
N VAL A 96 7.71 8.42 -8.28
CA VAL A 96 7.60 9.57 -7.38
C VAL A 96 6.20 9.54 -6.80
N SER A 97 6.07 9.26 -5.50
CA SER A 97 4.79 9.27 -4.80
C SER A 97 4.73 10.47 -3.83
N PRO A 98 3.95 11.52 -4.13
CA PRO A 98 3.83 12.71 -3.28
C PRO A 98 3.32 12.37 -1.87
N ASP A 99 2.40 11.41 -1.78
CA ASP A 99 1.76 10.98 -0.54
C ASP A 99 2.59 9.92 0.23
N GLY A 100 3.75 9.54 -0.31
CA GLY A 100 4.63 8.55 0.32
C GLY A 100 4.10 7.12 0.21
N HIS A 101 3.35 6.79 -0.84
CA HIS A 101 2.91 5.42 -1.07
C HIS A 101 4.09 4.55 -1.53
N ASN A 102 4.38 3.49 -0.78
CA ASN A 102 5.40 2.52 -1.19
C ASN A 102 4.82 1.36 -2.02
N VAL A 103 3.49 1.28 -2.11
CA VAL A 103 2.73 0.33 -2.92
C VAL A 103 1.49 1.05 -3.48
N ALA A 104 1.31 1.01 -4.79
CA ALA A 104 0.11 1.52 -5.48
C ALA A 104 -0.94 0.40 -5.69
N CYS A 105 -0.53 -0.72 -6.27
CA CYS A 105 -1.37 -1.91 -6.39
C CYS A 105 -0.57 -3.13 -5.95
N ILE A 106 -1.22 -4.10 -5.31
CA ILE A 106 -0.61 -5.38 -4.93
C ILE A 106 -1.57 -6.52 -5.24
N LEU A 107 -1.05 -7.61 -5.79
CA LEU A 107 -1.83 -8.78 -6.14
C LEU A 107 -1.01 -10.05 -5.92
N THR A 108 -1.62 -11.02 -5.24
CA THR A 108 -1.26 -12.43 -5.37
C THR A 108 -2.32 -13.10 -6.23
N LEU A 109 -1.91 -13.78 -7.30
CA LEU A 109 -2.84 -14.44 -8.21
C LEU A 109 -3.66 -15.49 -7.43
N PRO A 110 -4.96 -15.67 -7.75
CA PRO A 110 -5.86 -16.53 -6.98
C PRO A 110 -5.31 -17.92 -6.58
N PRO A 111 -4.70 -18.73 -7.47
CA PRO A 111 -4.19 -20.06 -7.09
C PRO A 111 -2.99 -20.03 -6.12
N PHE A 112 -2.43 -18.85 -5.87
CA PHE A 112 -1.29 -18.64 -4.98
C PHE A 112 -1.65 -17.88 -3.69
N GLN A 113 -2.91 -17.49 -3.52
CA GLN A 113 -3.37 -16.84 -2.29
C GLN A 113 -3.26 -17.78 -1.08
N MET A 114 -3.21 -17.20 0.13
CA MET A 114 -3.10 -17.92 1.40
C MET A 114 -1.83 -18.79 1.58
N LYS A 115 -0.86 -18.73 0.66
CA LYS A 115 0.43 -19.45 0.75
C LYS A 115 1.57 -18.63 1.37
N GLY A 116 1.33 -17.36 1.69
CA GLY A 116 2.32 -16.45 2.31
C GLY A 116 2.94 -15.43 1.35
N TYR A 117 2.70 -15.55 0.04
CA TYR A 117 3.26 -14.64 -0.98
C TYR A 117 2.83 -13.18 -0.80
N GLY A 118 1.57 -12.92 -0.43
CA GLY A 118 1.10 -11.56 -0.17
C GLY A 118 1.92 -10.87 0.94
N LYS A 119 2.17 -11.57 2.05
CA LYS A 119 3.02 -11.05 3.14
C LYS A 119 4.48 -10.88 2.71
N LEU A 120 4.99 -11.75 1.83
CA LEU A 120 6.34 -11.61 1.28
C LEU A 120 6.46 -10.35 0.42
N LEU A 121 5.48 -10.08 -0.45
CA LEU A 121 5.43 -8.85 -1.27
C LEU A 121 5.33 -7.60 -0.40
N ILE A 122 4.50 -7.61 0.64
CA ILE A 122 4.39 -6.52 1.63
C ILE A 122 5.74 -6.32 2.34
N ALA A 123 6.35 -7.39 2.84
CA ALA A 123 7.66 -7.30 3.49
C ALA A 123 8.72 -6.71 2.54
N PHE A 124 8.71 -7.13 1.28
CA PHE A 124 9.65 -6.66 0.28
C PHE A 124 9.48 -5.17 -0.01
N SER A 125 8.26 -4.66 -0.12
CA SER A 125 8.02 -3.22 -0.34
C SER A 125 8.58 -2.37 0.81
N TYR A 126 8.48 -2.83 2.05
CA TYR A 126 9.10 -2.16 3.20
C TYR A 126 10.62 -2.28 3.22
N GLU A 127 11.22 -3.39 2.77
CA GLU A 127 12.69 -3.46 2.62
C GLU A 127 13.19 -2.45 1.58
N LEU A 128 12.46 -2.22 0.48
CA LEU A 128 12.79 -1.14 -0.46
C LEU A 128 12.68 0.23 0.20
N SER A 129 11.62 0.50 0.97
CA SER A 129 11.48 1.77 1.71
C SER A 129 12.63 2.00 2.70
N LYS A 130 13.12 0.96 3.39
CA LYS A 130 14.28 1.04 4.28
C LYS A 130 15.55 1.42 3.52
N LEU A 131 15.79 0.79 2.36
CA LEU A 131 16.94 1.11 1.50
C LEU A 131 16.87 2.56 0.97
N GLU A 132 15.67 3.11 0.77
CA GLU A 132 15.46 4.50 0.38
C GLU A 132 15.57 5.50 1.54
N GLY A 133 15.69 5.02 2.79
CA GLY A 133 15.62 5.87 3.98
C GLY A 133 14.27 6.57 4.14
N ALA A 134 13.20 5.97 3.61
CA ALA A 134 11.86 6.53 3.57
C ALA A 134 10.87 5.71 4.41
N VAL A 135 9.78 6.36 4.78
CA VAL A 135 8.61 5.74 5.41
C VAL A 135 7.53 5.59 4.35
N GLY A 136 6.75 4.51 4.40
CA GLY A 136 5.71 4.23 3.41
C GLY A 136 4.45 3.61 3.99
N THR A 137 3.38 3.75 3.23
CA THR A 137 2.06 3.14 3.45
C THR A 137 1.50 2.68 2.09
N PRO A 138 0.64 1.66 2.02
CA PRO A 138 -0.05 1.34 0.77
C PRO A 138 -1.07 2.42 0.39
N GLU A 139 -1.26 2.62 -0.92
CA GLU A 139 -2.38 3.38 -1.47
C GLU A 139 -3.73 2.74 -1.04
N LYS A 140 -4.73 3.60 -0.81
CA LYS A 140 -6.07 3.23 -0.35
C LYS A 140 -7.11 3.51 -1.44
N PRO A 141 -8.22 2.74 -1.52
CA PRO A 141 -8.61 1.65 -0.61
C PRO A 141 -7.88 0.33 -0.89
N LEU A 142 -7.60 -0.42 0.18
CA LEU A 142 -7.16 -1.82 0.09
C LEU A 142 -8.35 -2.75 -0.13
N SER A 143 -8.14 -3.88 -0.81
CA SER A 143 -9.10 -4.99 -0.78
C SER A 143 -9.15 -5.63 0.62
N ASP A 144 -10.23 -6.33 0.95
CA ASP A 144 -10.38 -7.00 2.25
C ASP A 144 -9.20 -7.94 2.56
N LEU A 145 -8.79 -8.74 1.58
CA LEU A 145 -7.62 -9.62 1.70
C LEU A 145 -6.33 -8.83 1.87
N GLY A 146 -6.20 -7.68 1.19
CA GLY A 146 -5.09 -6.75 1.34
C GLY A 146 -5.02 -6.19 2.77
N LEU A 147 -6.13 -5.68 3.29
CA LEU A 147 -6.23 -5.12 4.64
C LEU A 147 -5.86 -6.14 5.71
N LEU A 148 -6.40 -7.36 5.62
CA LEU A 148 -6.05 -8.46 6.54
C LEU A 148 -4.57 -8.82 6.47
N SER A 149 -3.99 -8.84 5.26
CA SER A 149 -2.57 -9.15 5.05
C SER A 149 -1.66 -8.08 5.64
N TYR A 150 -1.97 -6.79 5.43
CA TYR A 150 -1.21 -5.67 5.99
C TYR A 150 -1.30 -5.62 7.51
N ARG A 151 -2.51 -5.71 8.10
CA ARG A 151 -2.68 -5.77 9.56
C ARG A 151 -1.89 -6.92 10.17
N SER A 152 -1.99 -8.11 9.60
CA SER A 152 -1.26 -9.27 10.10
C SER A 152 0.26 -9.13 9.96
N TYR A 153 0.75 -8.51 8.88
CA TYR A 153 2.18 -8.21 8.73
C TYR A 153 2.66 -7.17 9.74
N TRP A 154 1.97 -6.03 9.87
CA TRP A 154 2.32 -4.97 10.81
C TRP A 154 2.31 -5.45 12.25
N SER A 155 1.27 -6.17 12.68
CA SER A 155 1.20 -6.72 14.02
C SER A 155 2.41 -7.60 14.34
N TRP A 156 2.77 -8.50 13.43
CA TRP A 156 3.93 -9.36 13.63
C TRP A 156 5.24 -8.57 13.71
N VAL A 157 5.50 -7.65 12.77
CA VAL A 157 6.73 -6.84 12.77
C VAL A 157 6.86 -6.02 14.05
N LEU A 158 5.79 -5.37 14.49
CA LEU A 158 5.81 -4.54 15.68
C LEU A 158 6.02 -5.38 16.95
N LEU A 159 5.34 -6.52 17.07
CA LEU A 159 5.55 -7.42 18.21
C LEU A 159 6.97 -8.01 18.24
N ASP A 160 7.53 -8.38 17.09
CA ASP A 160 8.89 -8.93 16.99
C ASP A 160 9.93 -7.90 17.47
N ILE A 161 9.76 -6.62 17.10
CA ILE A 161 10.63 -5.53 17.57
C ILE A 161 10.41 -5.24 19.06
N LEU A 162 9.16 -5.16 19.51
CA LEU A 162 8.84 -4.90 20.93
C LEU A 162 9.31 -6.03 21.86
N ARG A 163 9.51 -7.24 21.34
CA ARG A 163 10.13 -8.35 22.08
C ARG A 163 11.62 -8.11 22.34
N GLU A 164 12.31 -7.49 21.40
CA GLU A 164 13.77 -7.32 21.44
C GLU A 164 14.20 -6.00 22.09
N LEU A 165 13.38 -4.96 21.94
CA LEU A 165 13.64 -3.66 22.56
C LEU A 165 13.26 -3.68 24.04
N HIS A 166 14.21 -3.24 24.86
CA HIS A 166 14.01 -3.06 26.30
C HIS A 166 13.93 -1.55 26.60
N GLY A 167 12.99 -1.15 27.45
CA GLY A 167 12.81 0.25 27.86
C GLY A 167 11.76 1.01 27.04
N ALA A 168 11.82 2.34 27.09
CA ALA A 168 10.83 3.21 26.46
C ALA A 168 11.01 3.23 24.94
N VAL A 169 10.04 2.65 24.22
CA VAL A 169 10.00 2.67 22.74
C VAL A 169 9.01 3.74 22.28
N THR A 170 9.40 4.55 21.31
CA THR A 170 8.53 5.59 20.74
C THR A 170 7.96 5.19 19.38
N ILE A 171 6.80 5.73 19.01
CA ILE A 171 6.20 5.53 17.67
C ILE A 171 7.15 5.99 16.56
N ARG A 172 7.90 7.07 16.80
CA ARG A 172 8.94 7.56 15.87
C ARG A 172 10.03 6.51 15.65
N GLN A 173 10.53 5.89 16.72
CA GLN A 173 11.57 4.87 16.64
C GLN A 173 11.08 3.64 15.87
N LEU A 174 9.86 3.17 16.15
CA LEU A 174 9.26 2.06 15.39
C LEU A 174 9.14 2.39 13.90
N SER A 175 8.70 3.61 13.57
CA SER A 175 8.59 4.06 12.17
C SER A 175 9.95 4.08 11.46
N GLN A 176 11.00 4.54 12.14
CA GLN A 176 12.36 4.55 11.58
C GLN A 176 12.94 3.13 11.38
N LEU A 177 12.69 2.20 12.30
CA LEU A 177 13.19 0.82 12.20
C LEU A 177 12.45 0.00 11.13
N THR A 178 11.17 0.29 10.92
CA THR A 178 10.29 -0.54 10.08
C THR A 178 9.98 0.07 8.72
N SER A 179 10.19 1.37 8.55
CA SER A 179 9.65 2.18 7.44
C SER A 179 8.12 2.21 7.37
N ILE A 180 7.40 1.77 8.42
CA ILE A 180 5.93 1.85 8.49
C ILE A 180 5.51 3.26 8.90
N ALA A 181 4.49 3.81 8.25
CA ALA A 181 3.92 5.11 8.60
C ALA A 181 3.41 5.12 10.05
N LYS A 182 3.61 6.24 10.74
CA LYS A 182 3.20 6.38 12.16
C LYS A 182 1.72 6.08 12.36
N ALA A 183 0.86 6.55 11.46
CA ALA A 183 -0.58 6.29 11.51
C ALA A 183 -0.91 4.78 11.45
N ASP A 184 -0.21 4.01 10.62
CA ASP A 184 -0.39 2.57 10.52
C ASP A 184 0.12 1.86 11.78
N ILE A 185 1.22 2.33 12.38
CA ILE A 185 1.74 1.82 13.66
C ILE A 185 0.72 2.05 14.77
N VAL A 186 0.22 3.28 14.89
CA VAL A 186 -0.78 3.65 15.92
C VAL A 186 -2.02 2.79 15.77
N SER A 187 -2.61 2.74 14.57
CA SER A 187 -3.81 1.91 14.31
C SER A 187 -3.57 0.43 14.61
N THR A 188 -2.38 -0.09 14.30
CA THR A 188 -2.03 -1.49 14.57
C THR A 188 -1.88 -1.76 16.07
N LEU A 189 -1.16 -0.91 16.80
CA LEU A 189 -0.98 -1.05 18.25
C LEU A 189 -2.30 -0.86 19.01
N ASP A 190 -3.14 0.07 18.57
CA ASP A 190 -4.49 0.28 19.11
C ASP A 190 -5.35 -0.98 18.94
N SER A 191 -5.35 -1.59 17.75
CA SER A 191 -6.09 -2.85 17.51
C SER A 191 -5.63 -4.03 18.38
N MET A 192 -4.41 -3.97 18.92
CA MET A 192 -3.83 -4.98 19.82
C MET A 192 -3.94 -4.57 21.31
N ASN A 193 -4.52 -3.42 21.61
CA ASN A 193 -4.60 -2.78 22.94
C ASN A 193 -3.21 -2.54 23.58
N LEU A 194 -2.24 -2.08 22.79
CA LEU A 194 -0.85 -1.84 23.21
C LEU A 194 -0.47 -0.35 23.33
N ILE A 195 -1.43 0.55 23.10
CA ILE A 195 -1.23 2.00 23.17
C ILE A 195 -2.31 2.63 24.04
N LYS A 196 -1.98 3.76 24.68
CA LYS A 196 -2.93 4.58 25.45
C LYS A 196 -2.76 6.05 25.07
N TYR A 197 -3.84 6.81 25.18
CA TYR A 197 -3.80 8.26 25.06
C TYR A 197 -3.59 8.90 26.43
N TRP A 198 -2.58 9.75 26.55
CA TRP A 198 -2.27 10.50 27.75
C TRP A 198 -1.87 11.94 27.39
N LEU A 199 -2.57 12.94 27.92
CA LEU A 199 -2.38 14.37 27.63
C LEU A 199 -2.29 14.70 26.12
N GLY A 200 -3.15 14.08 25.31
CA GLY A 200 -3.16 14.28 23.85
C GLY A 200 -2.01 13.59 23.11
N GLN A 201 -1.22 12.76 23.78
CA GLN A 201 -0.14 11.97 23.19
C GLN A 201 -0.41 10.47 23.25
N GLU A 202 0.03 9.78 22.20
CA GLU A 202 -0.02 8.33 22.07
C GLU A 202 1.19 7.69 22.74
N VAL A 203 0.96 6.95 23.82
CA VAL A 203 2.00 6.33 24.64
C VAL A 203 1.90 4.81 24.52
N ILE A 204 2.99 4.19 24.06
CA ILE A 204 3.10 2.72 24.01
C ILE A 204 3.18 2.20 25.45
N CYS A 205 2.22 1.35 25.82
CA CYS A 205 2.06 0.84 27.18
C CYS A 205 2.17 -0.67 27.18
N VAL A 206 3.39 -1.20 27.02
CA VAL A 206 3.62 -2.64 26.90
C VAL A 206 4.57 -3.16 27.98
N THR A 207 4.26 -4.35 28.50
CA THR A 207 5.19 -5.13 29.31
C THR A 207 5.71 -6.31 28.50
N PRO A 208 6.92 -6.84 28.78
CA PRO A 208 7.42 -8.03 28.10
C PRO A 208 6.46 -9.22 28.15
N SER A 209 5.72 -9.38 29.25
CA SER A 209 4.71 -10.45 29.40
C SER A 209 3.56 -10.32 28.41
N ILE A 210 3.02 -9.11 28.21
CA ILE A 210 1.94 -8.86 27.25
C ILE A 210 2.43 -9.15 25.83
N VAL A 211 3.64 -8.68 25.47
CA VAL A 211 4.22 -8.94 24.15
C VAL A 211 4.41 -10.45 23.93
N HIS A 212 4.91 -11.17 24.95
CA HIS A 212 5.08 -12.62 24.87
C HIS A 212 3.74 -13.35 24.67
N GLU A 213 2.70 -12.98 25.43
CA GLU A 213 1.36 -13.54 25.29
C GLU A 213 0.81 -13.32 23.87
N ARG A 214 0.95 -12.11 23.33
CA ARG A 214 0.51 -11.79 21.96
C ARG A 214 1.27 -12.60 20.92
N ILE A 215 2.58 -12.76 21.03
CA ILE A 215 3.38 -13.55 20.08
C ILE A 215 2.96 -15.03 20.08
N LEU A 216 2.56 -15.57 21.23
CA LEU A 216 2.07 -16.96 21.33
C LEU A 216 0.64 -17.13 20.81
N SER A 217 -0.13 -16.04 20.67
CA SER A 217 -1.49 -16.09 20.15
C SER A 217 -1.52 -16.55 18.69
N ALA A 218 -2.52 -17.37 18.35
CA ALA A 218 -2.73 -17.87 17.00
C ALA A 218 -2.97 -16.76 15.97
N GLN A 219 -3.35 -15.55 16.42
CA GLN A 219 -3.62 -14.39 15.59
C GLN A 219 -2.35 -13.75 14.98
N TYR A 220 -1.23 -13.77 15.72
CA TYR A 220 -0.03 -13.00 15.38
C TYR A 220 1.16 -13.88 14.96
N LYS A 221 0.85 -14.94 14.20
CA LYS A 221 1.85 -15.91 13.74
C LYS A 221 2.89 -15.28 12.82
N ARG A 222 4.13 -15.73 13.01
CA ARG A 222 5.25 -15.44 12.12
C ARG A 222 4.89 -15.76 10.66
N PRO A 223 5.19 -14.85 9.70
CA PRO A 223 5.02 -15.13 8.27
C PRO A 223 5.78 -16.39 7.87
N ARG A 224 5.14 -17.26 7.07
CA ARG A 224 5.76 -18.48 6.54
C ARG A 224 6.95 -18.19 5.64
N LEU A 225 6.85 -17.10 4.87
CA LEU A 225 7.89 -16.61 3.98
C LEU A 225 8.36 -15.25 4.49
N THR A 226 9.67 -15.05 4.54
CA THR A 226 10.31 -13.81 4.99
C THR A 226 11.35 -13.37 3.97
N VAL A 227 11.56 -12.06 3.87
CA VAL A 227 12.57 -11.48 2.98
C VAL A 227 13.93 -11.55 3.65
N ASP A 228 14.91 -12.06 2.92
CA ASP A 228 16.30 -12.03 3.34
C ASP A 228 16.99 -10.79 2.80
N LYS A 229 17.43 -9.91 3.69
CA LYS A 229 18.03 -8.62 3.28
C LYS A 229 19.34 -8.82 2.52
N SER A 230 20.07 -9.89 2.81
CA SER A 230 21.35 -10.17 2.16
C SER A 230 21.21 -10.59 0.69
N GLU A 231 20.02 -11.04 0.30
CA GLU A 231 19.70 -11.48 -1.06
C GLU A 231 19.11 -10.35 -1.94
N ILE A 232 19.00 -9.13 -1.40
CA ILE A 232 18.48 -7.98 -2.15
C ILE A 232 19.62 -7.32 -2.93
N LEU A 233 19.53 -7.37 -4.26
CA LEU A 233 20.48 -6.77 -5.20
C LEU A 233 19.91 -5.48 -5.82
N TRP A 234 19.51 -4.56 -4.96
CA TRP A 234 18.80 -3.34 -5.31
C TRP A 234 19.44 -2.10 -4.68
N HIS A 235 19.39 -0.97 -5.39
CA HIS A 235 19.85 0.32 -4.90
C HIS A 235 18.83 1.41 -5.26
N PRO A 236 18.63 2.43 -4.40
CA PRO A 236 17.73 3.53 -4.68
C PRO A 236 18.07 4.23 -5.99
N ARG A 237 17.05 4.56 -6.77
CA ARG A 237 17.24 5.44 -7.94
C ARG A 237 17.62 6.84 -7.45
N PRO A 238 18.59 7.52 -8.08
CA PRO A 238 18.90 8.90 -7.75
C PRO A 238 17.63 9.74 -7.82
N ARG A 239 17.29 10.45 -6.75
CA ARG A 239 16.16 11.38 -6.79
C ARG A 239 16.48 12.43 -7.86
N VAL A 240 15.73 12.42 -8.96
CA VAL A 240 15.75 13.54 -9.90
C VAL A 240 15.13 14.71 -9.13
N MET A 241 15.96 15.61 -8.64
CA MET A 241 15.46 16.86 -8.07
C MET A 241 14.67 17.56 -9.17
N CYS A 242 13.36 17.72 -9.00
CA CYS A 242 12.60 18.65 -9.84
C CYS A 242 13.26 20.02 -9.69
N ARG A 243 14.02 20.44 -10.70
CA ARG A 243 14.46 21.83 -10.79
C ARG A 243 13.18 22.66 -10.84
N ARG A 244 12.98 23.50 -9.81
CA ARG A 244 11.95 24.56 -9.88
C ARG A 244 12.17 25.32 -11.19
N PRO A 245 11.12 25.68 -11.94
CA PRO A 245 11.28 26.54 -13.10
C PRO A 245 11.99 27.82 -12.65
N TYR A 246 13.15 28.09 -13.24
CA TYR A 246 13.91 29.31 -13.05
C TYR A 246 13.04 30.46 -13.57
N GLN A 247 12.51 31.30 -12.68
CA GLN A 247 11.90 32.56 -13.07
C GLN A 247 13.04 33.49 -13.51
N ASN A 248 13.02 33.86 -14.80
CA ASN A 248 13.94 34.82 -15.38
C ASN A 248 13.74 36.20 -14.74
N GLY A 249 14.80 36.68 -14.08
CA GLY A 249 15.39 38.01 -14.28
C GLY A 249 14.49 39.23 -14.14
N HIS A 250 14.42 39.79 -12.93
CA HIS A 250 14.47 41.25 -12.77
C HIS A 250 15.90 41.65 -12.40
N ILE A 251 16.43 42.57 -13.20
CA ILE A 251 17.72 43.24 -12.99
C ILE A 251 17.55 44.17 -11.78
N ALA A 252 18.35 43.98 -10.75
CA ALA A 252 18.61 45.01 -9.75
C ALA A 252 20.10 45.30 -9.75
N GLN A 253 20.45 46.46 -10.30
CA GLN A 253 21.78 47.05 -10.23
C GLN A 253 22.05 47.51 -8.79
N SER A 254 23.27 47.23 -8.35
CA SER A 254 23.89 47.64 -7.10
C SER A 254 23.86 49.15 -6.89
N LEU A 255 23.45 49.59 -5.70
CA LEU A 255 23.96 50.79 -5.04
C LEU A 255 24.17 50.45 -3.56
N VAL A 256 25.36 50.85 -3.08
CA VAL A 256 25.90 50.75 -1.73
C VAL A 256 25.51 52.01 -0.94
N GLU A 257 25.68 51.96 0.38
CA GLU A 257 25.51 53.01 1.42
C GLU A 257 24.20 52.80 2.20
N GLY A 258 24.13 52.78 3.53
CA GLY A 258 25.06 53.01 4.65
C GLY A 258 24.23 52.82 5.93
N GLU A 259 24.87 52.47 7.04
CA GLU A 259 24.24 52.30 8.37
C GLU A 259 23.74 53.65 8.90
N GLU A 260 22.51 53.72 9.44
CA GLU A 260 22.12 54.56 10.59
C GLU A 260 20.99 53.85 11.37
N ASP A 261 21.27 53.57 12.65
CA ASP A 261 20.28 53.30 13.69
C ASP A 261 19.66 54.64 14.13
N ASP A 262 18.35 54.69 14.40
CA ASP A 262 17.77 55.51 15.48
C ASP A 262 16.30 55.13 15.72
N ASP A 263 15.96 55.13 17.02
CA ASP A 263 14.74 54.71 17.67
C ASP A 263 13.55 55.71 17.54
N ASP A 264 12.40 55.25 18.06
CA ASP A 264 11.28 55.99 18.66
C ASP A 264 10.07 56.45 17.79
N ASP A 265 8.99 55.69 18.00
CA ASP A 265 7.69 56.09 18.56
C ASP A 265 6.61 56.89 17.78
N ASP A 266 5.39 56.48 18.16
CA ASP A 266 4.07 57.14 18.13
C ASP A 266 3.15 57.02 16.90
N ASP A 267 2.19 56.10 17.07
CA ASP A 267 0.72 56.29 17.08
C ASP A 267 0.10 57.36 16.16
N GLU A 268 -0.88 56.95 15.35
CA GLU A 268 -2.26 57.47 15.49
C GLU A 268 -3.26 56.63 14.68
N ASP A 269 -4.37 56.34 15.37
CA ASP A 269 -5.60 55.71 14.90
C ASP A 269 -6.32 56.54 13.82
N ASP A 270 -7.15 55.89 13.01
CA ASP A 270 -8.46 56.45 12.64
C ASP A 270 -9.42 55.33 12.21
N GLU A 271 -10.37 55.06 13.10
CA GLU A 271 -11.67 54.47 12.77
C GLU A 271 -12.51 55.51 12.01
N GLU A 272 -13.29 55.12 11.00
CA GLU A 272 -14.73 55.44 11.05
C GLU A 272 -15.60 54.58 10.14
N GLU A 273 -16.71 54.19 10.76
CA GLU A 273 -17.86 53.43 10.31
C GLU A 273 -18.76 54.26 9.38
N SER A 274 -19.55 53.64 8.50
CA SER A 274 -21.00 53.88 8.49
C SER A 274 -21.79 53.00 7.51
N ARG A 275 -22.98 52.70 7.99
CA ARG A 275 -23.99 51.74 7.55
C ARG A 275 -24.88 52.31 6.43
N GLY A 276 -25.60 51.44 5.71
CA GLY A 276 -26.89 51.86 5.15
C GLY A 276 -27.51 51.06 4.00
N ARG A 277 -28.12 49.92 4.32
CA ARG A 277 -29.49 49.48 3.92
C ARG A 277 -30.03 49.64 2.48
N THR A 278 -30.68 48.54 2.07
CA THR A 278 -32.02 48.35 1.45
C THR A 278 -32.20 47.85 0.00
N ALA A 279 -33.04 46.81 -0.05
CA ALA A 279 -33.73 46.02 -1.07
C ALA A 279 -34.07 46.61 -2.46
N ALA A 280 -34.15 45.75 -3.50
CA ALA A 280 -35.40 45.14 -3.99
C ALA A 280 -35.26 44.44 -5.39
N GLY A 281 -36.00 43.32 -5.55
CA GLY A 281 -36.55 42.77 -6.82
C GLY A 281 -35.62 41.93 -7.70
N SER A 282 -36.04 40.92 -8.47
CA SER A 282 -37.29 40.15 -8.61
C SER A 282 -37.01 38.99 -9.61
N ALA A 283 -37.85 37.94 -9.57
CA ALA A 283 -38.12 36.90 -10.58
C ALA A 283 -36.99 35.89 -10.95
N ALA A 284 -37.08 34.60 -10.58
CA ALA A 284 -37.98 33.51 -11.00
C ALA A 284 -37.56 32.80 -12.31
N THR A 285 -37.08 31.56 -12.22
CA THR A 285 -37.63 30.42 -12.99
C THR A 285 -37.20 29.09 -12.35
N ALA A 286 -38.18 28.19 -12.21
CA ALA A 286 -38.04 26.85 -11.66
C ALA A 286 -37.65 25.84 -12.75
N THR A 287 -36.92 24.77 -12.40
CA THR A 287 -37.12 23.45 -13.01
C THR A 287 -36.80 22.36 -11.98
N THR A 288 -37.82 21.56 -11.74
CA THR A 288 -37.93 20.44 -10.81
C THR A 288 -37.43 19.15 -11.46
N THR A 289 -36.75 18.27 -10.72
CA THR A 289 -36.80 16.79 -10.81
C THR A 289 -36.10 16.23 -9.55
N ALA A 290 -36.86 15.95 -8.49
CA ALA A 290 -37.42 14.65 -8.12
C ALA A 290 -36.37 13.63 -7.63
N SER A 291 -36.07 13.73 -6.33
CA SER A 291 -35.46 12.68 -5.49
C SER A 291 -36.55 11.77 -4.94
N VAL A 292 -36.41 10.45 -5.10
CA VAL A 292 -37.24 9.46 -4.39
C VAL A 292 -36.34 8.70 -3.42
N SER A 293 -36.57 8.98 -2.13
CA SER A 293 -36.17 8.17 -0.99
C SER A 293 -37.27 7.16 -0.69
N ALA A 294 -36.91 5.90 -0.43
CA ALA A 294 -37.78 4.94 0.23
C ALA A 294 -36.98 4.21 1.30
N SER A 295 -37.46 4.33 2.54
CA SER A 295 -37.05 3.63 3.75
C SER A 295 -38.27 2.88 4.27
N ALA A 296 -38.05 1.71 4.89
CA ALA A 296 -38.96 0.82 5.66
C ALA A 296 -38.80 -0.61 5.11
N GLU A 297 -38.68 -1.69 5.89
CA GLU A 297 -38.84 -1.96 7.32
C GLU A 297 -38.19 -3.33 7.59
N GLU A 298 -37.83 -3.56 8.86
CA GLU A 298 -37.35 -4.84 9.39
C GLU A 298 -38.48 -5.87 9.47
N GLU A 299 -38.17 -7.15 9.22
CA GLU A 299 -38.94 -8.25 9.84
C GLU A 299 -38.01 -9.41 10.21
N ASP A 300 -38.14 -9.80 11.47
CA ASP A 300 -37.41 -10.79 12.23
C ASP A 300 -38.04 -12.17 11.97
N THR A 301 -37.25 -13.22 11.70
CA THR A 301 -37.75 -14.59 11.88
C THR A 301 -36.63 -15.52 12.31
N GLN A 302 -36.80 -16.01 13.53
CA GLN A 302 -35.96 -16.93 14.26
C GLN A 302 -36.60 -18.32 14.19
N THR A 303 -35.94 -19.31 13.56
CA THR A 303 -36.26 -20.73 13.80
C THR A 303 -35.03 -21.63 13.65
N SER A 304 -34.81 -22.43 14.68
CA SER A 304 -34.00 -23.65 14.81
C SER A 304 -34.22 -24.64 13.65
N CYS A 305 -33.37 -25.63 13.34
CA CYS A 305 -32.93 -26.73 14.21
C CYS A 305 -32.01 -27.69 13.42
N THR A 306 -30.98 -28.21 14.11
CA THR A 306 -30.38 -29.58 14.06
C THR A 306 -29.92 -30.28 12.77
N ASP A 307 -28.63 -30.61 12.76
CA ASP A 307 -28.04 -31.94 12.57
C ASP A 307 -28.67 -32.91 11.54
N GLU A 308 -28.23 -32.80 10.27
CA GLU A 308 -28.30 -33.89 9.28
C GLU A 308 -27.08 -33.84 8.34
N ALA A 309 -25.87 -34.09 8.87
CA ALA A 309 -24.69 -34.30 8.03
C ALA A 309 -23.66 -35.29 8.61
N ALA A 310 -24.05 -36.08 9.62
CA ALA A 310 -23.16 -37.05 10.29
C ALA A 310 -23.52 -38.54 10.04
N GLU A 311 -24.48 -38.85 9.16
CA GLU A 311 -24.93 -40.23 8.90
C GLU A 311 -24.58 -40.78 7.51
N GLN A 312 -23.60 -40.21 6.80
CA GLN A 312 -23.18 -40.73 5.49
C GLN A 312 -21.83 -41.48 5.49
N GLU A 313 -21.08 -41.54 6.60
CA GLU A 313 -19.75 -42.18 6.64
C GLU A 313 -19.70 -43.58 7.29
N LEU A 314 -20.84 -44.17 7.67
CA LEU A 314 -20.88 -45.51 8.29
C LEU A 314 -21.49 -46.63 7.43
N ARG A 315 -21.67 -46.40 6.12
CA ARG A 315 -22.17 -47.42 5.17
C ARG A 315 -21.15 -48.00 4.19
N ASP A 316 -19.90 -47.52 4.17
CA ASP A 316 -18.89 -47.99 3.21
C ASP A 316 -17.74 -48.81 3.83
N GLN A 317 -17.85 -49.28 5.08
CA GLN A 317 -16.88 -50.20 5.70
C GLN A 317 -17.41 -51.62 5.93
N SER A 318 -18.47 -52.02 5.23
CA SER A 318 -18.93 -53.41 5.22
C SER A 318 -19.30 -53.87 3.81
N SER A 319 -18.40 -53.70 2.84
CA SER A 319 -18.37 -54.50 1.61
C SER A 319 -17.13 -54.16 0.77
N MET A 320 -15.94 -54.60 1.21
CA MET A 320 -14.83 -55.12 0.38
C MET A 320 -13.60 -55.41 1.24
#